data_AF-A0ABD6S1P3-F1
#
_entry.id   AF-A0ABD6S1P3-F1
#
_cell.length_a   1.000
_cell.length_b   1.000
_cell.length_c   1.000
_cell.angle_alpha   90.00
_cell.angle_beta   90.00
_cell.angle_gamma   90.00
#
_symmetry.space_group_name_H-M   'P 1'
#
loop_
_entity.id
_entity.type
_entity.pdbx_description
1 polymer ?
#
loop_
_entity_poly.entity_id
_entity_poly.type
_entity_poly.pdbx_seq_one_letter_code
_entity_poly.pdbx_strand_id
1 'polypeptide(L)'
;MLFKYFDLKQEENRKGRLQDITFNNAFWNLKNQKKDINLHKKLGGIKFSDSYKEASRIRNEIIHNQPPYSIHNRRETHRGVVFTKVYYIPSDKLKETMYNLSESIKEIVGIFSQHVIEKR
;
A
#
# COMPACT_ATOMS: atom_id res chain seq x y z
N MET A 1 2.23 -13.20 -5.17
CA MET A 1 2.79 -14.38 -4.48
C MET A 1 1.75 -15.15 -3.69
N LEU A 2 1.06 -14.57 -2.71
CA LEU A 2 0.04 -15.26 -1.88
C LEU A 2 -1.03 -16.02 -2.68
N PHE A 3 -1.62 -15.37 -3.69
CA PHE A 3 -2.65 -16.01 -4.53
C PHE A 3 -2.20 -17.32 -5.16
N LYS A 4 -1.00 -17.32 -5.78
CA LYS A 4 -0.44 -18.49 -6.43
C LYS A 4 0.01 -19.56 -5.43
N TYR A 5 0.59 -19.16 -4.29
CA TYR A 5 1.12 -20.11 -3.31
C TYR A 5 0.03 -20.91 -2.59
N PHE A 6 -1.13 -20.29 -2.35
CA PHE A 6 -2.25 -20.92 -1.63
C PHE A 6 -3.42 -21.35 -2.56
N ASP A 7 -3.24 -21.22 -3.87
CA ASP A 7 -4.32 -21.39 -4.87
C ASP A 7 -5.59 -20.65 -4.47
N LEU A 8 -5.45 -19.36 -4.15
CA LEU A 8 -6.58 -18.50 -3.79
C LEU A 8 -7.39 -18.21 -5.05
N LYS A 9 -8.69 -18.45 -4.97
CA LYS A 9 -9.63 -18.08 -6.02
C LYS A 9 -9.95 -16.58 -5.92
N GLN A 10 -10.06 -15.90 -7.05
CA GLN A 10 -10.62 -14.54 -7.07
C GLN A 10 -12.14 -14.64 -6.92
N GLU A 11 -12.70 -13.86 -6.00
CA GLU A 11 -14.15 -13.73 -5.89
C GLU A 11 -14.65 -12.68 -6.89
N GLU A 12 -15.90 -12.79 -7.32
CA GLU A 12 -16.55 -11.74 -8.11
C GLU A 12 -17.00 -10.60 -7.19
N ASN A 13 -16.87 -9.37 -7.67
CA ASN A 13 -17.43 -8.22 -7.00
C ASN A 13 -18.94 -8.10 -7.31
N ARG A 14 -19.62 -7.16 -6.65
CA ARG A 14 -21.07 -6.91 -6.83
C ARG A 14 -21.48 -6.54 -8.27
N LYS A 15 -20.52 -6.25 -9.15
CA LYS A 15 -20.73 -5.91 -10.56
C LYS A 15 -20.39 -7.09 -11.50
N GLY A 16 -20.19 -8.30 -10.97
CA GLY A 16 -19.85 -9.50 -11.74
C GLY A 16 -18.42 -9.52 -12.30
N ARG A 17 -17.54 -8.60 -11.87
CA ARG A 17 -16.14 -8.58 -12.28
C ARG A 17 -15.27 -9.25 -11.22
N LEU A 18 -14.32 -10.10 -11.64
CA LEU A 18 -13.31 -10.67 -10.76
C LEU A 18 -12.55 -9.58 -10.00
N GLN A 19 -12.41 -9.76 -8.69
CA GLN A 19 -11.64 -8.88 -7.83
C GLN A 19 -10.18 -8.81 -8.27
N ASP A 20 -9.59 -7.62 -8.21
CA ASP A 20 -8.17 -7.44 -8.57
C ASP A 20 -7.24 -8.20 -7.62
N ILE A 21 -6.07 -8.61 -8.13
CA ILE A 21 -5.04 -9.29 -7.33
C ILE A 21 -4.32 -8.24 -6.48
N THR A 22 -4.75 -8.08 -5.24
CA THR A 22 -4.18 -7.12 -4.28
C THR A 22 -3.80 -7.82 -2.97
N PHE A 23 -2.92 -7.21 -2.18
CA PHE A 23 -2.61 -7.72 -0.83
C PHE A 23 -3.88 -7.80 0.04
N ASN A 24 -4.77 -6.81 -0.05
CA ASN A 24 -6.03 -6.80 0.69
C ASN A 24 -6.92 -8.00 0.35
N ASN A 25 -7.11 -8.26 -0.95
CA ASN A 25 -7.94 -9.37 -1.38
C ASN A 25 -7.26 -10.72 -1.05
N ALA A 26 -5.94 -10.81 -1.21
CA ALA A 26 -5.18 -11.99 -0.81
C ALA A 26 -5.35 -12.30 0.68
N PHE A 27 -5.23 -11.27 1.53
CA PHE A 27 -5.40 -11.37 2.98
C PHE A 27 -6.78 -11.90 3.34
N TRP A 28 -7.85 -11.29 2.82
CA TRP A 28 -9.21 -11.74 3.13
C TRP A 28 -9.53 -13.12 2.56
N ASN A 29 -9.09 -13.40 1.33
CA ASN A 29 -9.30 -14.70 0.69
C ASN A 29 -8.58 -15.82 1.46
N LEU A 30 -7.39 -15.55 2.02
CA LEU A 30 -6.66 -16.50 2.86
C LEU A 30 -7.51 -17.00 4.05
N LYS A 31 -8.29 -16.10 4.67
CA LYS A 31 -9.25 -16.43 5.73
C LYS A 31 -10.53 -17.03 5.21
N ASN A 32 -11.19 -16.39 4.24
CA ASN A 32 -12.51 -16.78 3.75
C ASN A 32 -12.48 -18.18 3.11
N GLN A 33 -11.41 -18.48 2.38
CA GLN A 33 -11.19 -19.78 1.75
C GLN A 33 -10.47 -20.77 2.67
N LYS A 34 -10.27 -20.41 3.95
CA LYS A 34 -9.66 -21.23 5.02
C LYS A 34 -8.33 -21.86 4.63
N LYS A 35 -7.52 -21.17 3.83
CA LYS A 35 -6.22 -21.69 3.33
C LYS A 35 -5.14 -21.64 4.40
N ASP A 36 -5.08 -20.56 5.17
CA ASP A 36 -4.11 -20.44 6.27
C ASP A 36 -4.51 -19.36 7.29
N ILE A 37 -5.20 -19.79 8.35
CA ILE A 37 -5.67 -18.88 9.41
C ILE A 37 -4.50 -18.33 10.24
N ASN A 38 -3.43 -19.10 10.41
CA ASN A 38 -2.28 -18.68 11.22
C ASN A 38 -1.51 -17.56 10.51
N LEU A 39 -1.22 -17.75 9.22
CA LEU A 39 -0.60 -16.69 8.41
C LEU A 39 -1.50 -15.46 8.32
N HIS A 40 -2.82 -15.62 8.18
CA HIS A 40 -3.75 -14.50 8.24
C HIS A 40 -3.62 -13.73 9.56
N LYS A 41 -3.54 -14.40 10.71
CA LYS A 41 -3.37 -13.73 12.01
C LYS A 41 -2.05 -12.95 12.07
N LYS A 42 -0.93 -13.55 11.65
CA LYS A 42 0.39 -12.90 11.59
C LYS A 42 0.35 -11.64 10.71
N LEU A 43 -0.16 -11.75 9.49
CA LEU A 43 -0.32 -10.61 8.57
C LEU A 43 -1.30 -9.56 9.08
N GLY A 44 -2.30 -9.98 9.88
CA GLY A 44 -3.28 -9.11 10.49
C GLY A 44 -2.66 -8.14 11.49
N GLY A 45 -1.64 -8.57 12.23
CA GLY A 45 -0.89 -7.70 13.14
C GLY A 45 -0.33 -6.47 12.45
N ILE A 46 0.22 -6.65 11.24
CA ILE A 46 0.73 -5.54 10.42
C ILE A 46 -0.43 -4.76 9.80
N LYS A 47 -1.36 -5.44 9.13
CA LYS A 47 -2.45 -4.79 8.38
C LYS A 47 -3.32 -3.87 9.25
N PHE A 48 -3.50 -4.22 10.52
CA PHE A 48 -4.31 -3.47 11.46
C PHE A 48 -3.50 -2.53 12.36
N SER A 49 -2.17 -2.47 12.22
CA SER A 49 -1.35 -1.50 12.92
C SER A 49 -1.67 -0.07 12.46
N ASP A 50 -1.49 0.89 13.36
CA ASP A 50 -1.79 2.29 13.04
C ASP A 50 -0.81 2.88 12.03
N SER A 51 0.46 2.43 12.06
CA SER A 51 1.47 2.80 11.07
C SER A 51 1.06 2.36 9.66
N TYR A 52 0.58 1.14 9.50
CA TYR A 52 0.12 0.63 8.20
C TYR A 52 -1.14 1.34 7.71
N LYS A 53 -2.10 1.61 8.61
CA LYS A 53 -3.33 2.34 8.26
C LYS A 53 -3.02 3.76 7.77
N GLU A 54 -2.18 4.49 8.50
CA GLU A 54 -1.80 5.86 8.13
C GLU A 54 -1.03 5.86 6.80
N ALA A 55 -0.10 4.92 6.63
CA ALA A 55 0.62 4.74 5.38
C ALA A 55 -0.30 4.42 4.19
N SER A 56 -1.27 3.53 4.38
CA SER A 56 -2.26 3.22 3.35
C SER A 56 -3.15 4.42 3.01
N ARG A 57 -3.51 5.25 4.01
CA ARG A 57 -4.31 6.46 3.82
C ARG A 57 -3.54 7.47 2.95
N ILE A 58 -2.31 7.79 3.33
CA ILE A 58 -1.47 8.75 2.60
C ILE A 58 -1.13 8.23 1.19
N ARG A 59 -0.85 6.93 1.02
CA ARG A 59 -0.66 6.33 -0.32
C ARG A 59 -1.89 6.53 -1.22
N ASN A 60 -3.10 6.38 -0.68
CA ASN A 60 -4.32 6.62 -1.44
C ASN A 60 -4.49 8.11 -1.79
N GLU A 61 -4.17 9.01 -0.87
CA GLU A 61 -4.16 10.46 -1.14
C GLU A 61 -3.22 10.83 -2.29
N ILE A 62 -2.01 10.25 -2.34
CA ILE A 62 -1.05 10.45 -3.43
C ILE A 62 -1.64 10.02 -4.78
N ILE A 63 -2.24 8.82 -4.83
CA ILE A 63 -2.78 8.26 -6.09
C ILE A 63 -3.98 9.04 -6.61
N HIS A 64 -4.76 9.63 -5.70
CA HIS A 64 -5.88 10.48 -6.05
C HIS A 64 -5.48 11.96 -6.25
N ASN A 65 -4.18 12.24 -6.43
CA ASN A 65 -3.65 13.59 -6.63
C ASN A 65 -4.07 14.59 -5.54
N GLN A 66 -4.28 14.10 -4.31
CA GLN A 66 -4.36 14.91 -3.08
C GLN A 66 -3.19 14.66 -2.11
N PRO A 67 -1.94 14.54 -2.58
CA PRO A 67 -0.80 14.33 -1.70
C PRO A 67 -0.63 15.51 -0.73
N PRO A 68 -0.18 15.25 0.51
CA PRO A 68 0.10 16.28 1.50
C PRO A 68 1.42 17.01 1.17
N TYR A 69 1.46 17.68 0.02
CA TYR A 69 2.55 18.54 -0.42
C TYR A 69 2.36 19.95 0.10
N SER A 70 3.47 20.59 0.45
CA SER A 70 3.52 22.05 0.49
C SER A 70 3.70 22.56 -0.94
N ILE A 71 2.76 23.37 -1.41
CA ILE A 71 2.83 24.00 -2.74
C ILE A 71 3.54 25.34 -2.59
N HIS A 72 4.70 25.48 -3.25
CA HIS A 72 5.38 26.77 -3.36
C HIS A 72 5.39 27.24 -4.80
N ASN A 73 4.76 28.39 -5.06
CA ASN A 73 4.67 28.97 -6.40
C ASN A 73 5.70 30.08 -6.54
N ARG A 74 6.65 29.93 -7.47
CA ARG A 74 7.58 31.00 -7.84
C ARG A 74 7.22 31.52 -9.22
N ARG A 75 6.97 32.82 -9.33
CA ARG A 75 6.82 33.49 -10.63
C ARG A 75 8.20 33.91 -11.12
N GLU A 76 8.57 33.51 -12.32
CA GLU A 76 9.80 33.87 -13.00
C GLU A 76 9.45 34.48 -14.36
N THR A 77 9.97 35.66 -14.66
CA THR A 77 9.76 36.29 -15.97
C THR A 77 11.00 36.08 -16.83
N HIS A 78 10.85 35.45 -17.99
CA HIS A 78 11.94 35.30 -18.97
C HIS A 78 11.47 35.78 -20.34
N ARG A 79 12.20 36.73 -20.94
CA ARG A 79 11.88 37.37 -22.23
C ARG A 79 10.43 37.90 -22.32
N GLY A 80 9.94 38.54 -21.26
CA GLY A 80 8.58 39.10 -21.21
C GLY A 80 7.45 38.08 -20.99
N VAL A 81 7.76 36.78 -20.94
CA VAL A 81 6.81 35.72 -20.60
C VAL A 81 6.90 35.42 -19.10
N VAL A 82 5.76 35.41 -18.41
CA VAL A 82 5.65 35.03 -17.00
C VAL A 82 5.46 33.52 -16.90
N PHE A 83 6.42 32.83 -16.31
CA PHE A 83 6.35 31.42 -15.97
C PHE A 83 5.98 31.29 -14.49
N THR A 84 5.09 30.35 -14.17
CA THR A 84 4.86 29.94 -12.78
C THR A 84 5.48 28.55 -12.60
N LYS A 85 6.54 28.47 -11.80
CA LYS A 85 7.09 27.19 -11.36
C LYS A 85 6.40 26.78 -10.07
N VAL A 86 5.84 25.58 -10.08
CA VAL A 86 5.22 24.95 -8.91
C VAL A 86 6.24 23.96 -8.34
N TYR A 87 6.69 24.21 -7.12
CA TYR A 87 7.54 23.28 -6.38
C TYR A 87 6.67 22.45 -5.44
N TYR A 88 6.78 21.13 -5.57
CA TYR A 88 6.17 20.17 -4.66
C TYR A 88 7.25 19.68 -3.72
N ILE A 89 7.20 20.12 -2.45
CA ILE A 89 8.11 19.63 -1.42
C ILE A 89 7.35 18.60 -0.57
N PRO A 90 7.80 17.33 -0.54
CA PRO A 90 7.27 16.35 0.40
C PRO A 90 7.48 16.83 1.83
N SER A 91 6.41 16.89 2.62
CA SER A 91 6.53 17.14 4.05
C SER A 91 7.34 16.03 4.72
N ASP A 92 8.02 16.31 5.84
CA ASP A 92 8.75 15.27 6.57
C ASP A 92 7.82 14.14 7.03
N LYS A 93 6.57 14.48 7.37
CA LYS A 93 5.50 13.52 7.64
C LYS A 93 5.25 12.58 6.45
N LEU A 94 5.29 13.07 5.22
CA LEU A 94 5.13 12.24 4.02
C LEU A 94 6.31 11.29 3.86
N LYS A 95 7.55 11.76 4.08
CA LYS A 95 8.75 10.91 4.01
C LYS A 95 8.71 9.80 5.07
N GLU A 96 8.43 10.16 6.32
CA GLU A 96 8.30 9.21 7.43
C GLU A 96 7.22 8.16 7.15
N THR A 97 6.07 8.60 6.66
CA THR A 97 4.98 7.69 6.30
C THR A 97 5.39 6.71 5.20
N MET A 98 6.09 7.17 4.16
CA MET A 98 6.58 6.30 3.08
C MET A 98 7.67 5.33 3.57
N TYR A 99 8.50 5.76 4.52
CA TYR A 99 9.46 4.88 5.19
C TYR A 99 8.73 3.78 5.99
N ASN A 100 7.75 4.15 6.81
CA ASN A 100 6.93 3.21 7.58
C ASN A 100 6.16 2.22 6.68
N LEU A 101 5.70 2.67 5.51
CA LEU A 101 5.10 1.78 4.51
C LEU A 101 6.10 0.74 4.01
N SER A 102 7.34 1.17 3.74
CA SER A 102 8.40 0.31 3.24
C SER A 102 8.80 -0.74 4.27
N GLU A 103 8.94 -0.34 5.54
CA GLU A 103 9.19 -1.29 6.64
C GLU A 103 8.03 -2.27 6.82
N SER A 104 6.78 -1.83 6.68
CA SER A 104 5.62 -2.75 6.72
C SER A 104 5.64 -3.76 5.58
N ILE A 105 6.02 -3.36 4.36
CA ILE A 105 6.16 -4.26 3.21
C ILE A 105 7.26 -5.29 3.48
N LYS A 106 8.40 -4.84 4.00
CA LYS A 106 9.52 -5.71 4.37
C LYS A 106 9.10 -6.74 5.42
N GLU A 107 8.36 -6.33 6.44
CA GLU A 107 7.85 -7.23 7.48
C GLU A 107 6.84 -8.25 6.91
N ILE A 108 5.91 -7.82 6.04
CA ILE A 108 4.98 -8.73 5.34
C ILE A 108 5.73 -9.79 4.54
N VAL A 109 6.75 -9.38 3.77
CA VAL A 109 7.58 -10.29 2.98
C VAL A 109 8.38 -11.22 3.88
N GLY A 110 8.90 -10.73 5.00
CA GLY A 110 9.60 -11.53 6.01
C GLY A 110 8.72 -12.62 6.60
N ILE A 111 7.52 -12.25 7.10
CA ILE A 111 6.53 -13.21 7.63
C ILE A 111 6.18 -14.26 6.58
N PHE A 112 5.91 -13.84 5.35
CA PHE A 112 5.57 -14.77 4.27
C PHE A 112 6.72 -15.71 3.95
N SER A 113 7.95 -15.21 3.85
CA SER A 113 9.14 -16.01 3.52
C SER A 113 9.43 -17.03 4.61
N GLN A 114 9.40 -16.62 5.88
CA GLN A 114 9.58 -17.52 7.01
C GLN A 114 8.50 -18.61 7.02
N HIS A 115 7.24 -18.25 6.77
CA HIS A 115 6.14 -19.20 6.72
C HIS A 115 6.30 -20.24 5.59
N VAL A 116 6.85 -19.84 4.44
CA VAL A 116 7.16 -20.76 3.34
C VAL A 116 8.29 -21.72 3.72
N ILE A 117 9.32 -21.24 4.43
CA ILE A 117 10.44 -22.05 4.92
C ILE A 117 9.95 -23.05 5.97
N GLU A 118 9.15 -22.62 6.95
CA GLU A 118 8.64 -23.47 8.04
C GLU A 118 7.70 -24.60 7.56
N LYS A 119 7.12 -24.46 6.36
CA LYS A 119 6.18 -25.45 5.78
C LYS A 119 6.82 -26.39 4.75
N ARG A 120 8.11 -26.21 4.44
CA ARG A 120 8.89 -27.15 3.61
C ARG A 120 9.54 -28.20 4.50
#